data_AF-A0A7W1ENC5-F1
#
_entry.id   AF-A0A7W1ENC5-F1
#
_cell.length_a   1.000
_cell.length_b   1.000
_cell.length_c   1.000
_cell.angle_alpha   90.00
_cell.angle_beta   90.00
_cell.angle_gamma   90.00
#
_symmetry.space_group_name_H-M   'P 1'
#
loop_
_entity.id
_entity.type
_entity.pdbx_description
1 polymer ?
#
loop_
_entity_poly.entity_id
_entity_poly.type
_entity_poly.pdbx_seq_one_letter_code
_entity_poly.pdbx_strand_id
1 'polypeptide(L)'
;MKASRIVALGALLVCAAAVAGAQSPALELQGGPRGPGRRAAMPPGIELTDAQKASASEIEQKYQPEMRSLRESMQGGGDRTEIMGKARALREKMQGDIRAILTPEQQSVFDKYVAEMKVRMDQMQRQAPSGR
;
A
#
# COMPACT_ATOMS: atom_id res chain seq x y z
N MET A 1 14.55 12.41 -17.81
CA MET A 1 14.76 11.55 -18.99
C MET A 1 13.44 10.88 -19.34
N LYS A 2 13.02 11.08 -20.60
CA LYS A 2 12.11 10.31 -21.47
C LYS A 2 10.97 9.51 -20.82
N ALA A 3 9.77 10.02 -21.07
CA ALA A 3 8.49 9.33 -20.95
C ALA A 3 8.43 8.10 -21.86
N SER A 4 7.82 7.02 -21.37
CA SER A 4 7.41 5.89 -22.20
C SER A 4 6.02 5.45 -21.75
N ARG A 5 5.00 5.86 -22.51
CA ARG A 5 3.64 5.31 -22.46
C ARG A 5 3.64 4.08 -23.36
N ILE A 6 3.42 2.88 -22.83
CA ILE A 6 3.27 1.66 -23.63
C ILE A 6 1.86 1.08 -23.42
N VAL A 7 1.18 0.95 -24.54
CA VAL A 7 -0.12 0.29 -24.78
C VAL A 7 0.17 -1.16 -25.22
N ALA A 8 -0.56 -2.15 -24.71
CA ALA A 8 -0.93 -3.43 -25.38
C ALA A 8 -1.83 -4.26 -24.43
N LEU A 9 -3.06 -4.68 -24.76
CA LEU A 9 -3.53 -5.71 -25.73
C LEU A 9 -3.11 -7.16 -25.37
N GLY A 10 -4.10 -8.04 -25.15
CA GLY A 10 -3.96 -9.49 -25.35
C GLY A 10 -4.55 -10.38 -24.25
N ALA A 11 -5.68 -11.03 -24.56
CA ALA A 11 -6.39 -12.02 -23.75
C ALA A 11 -5.68 -13.37 -23.64
N LEU A 12 -5.89 -14.12 -22.55
CA LEU A 12 -6.53 -15.45 -22.54
C LEU A 12 -6.65 -16.00 -21.10
N LEU A 13 -7.76 -16.67 -20.82
CA LEU A 13 -8.22 -17.17 -19.53
C LEU A 13 -8.07 -18.70 -19.52
N VAL A 14 -7.39 -19.28 -18.52
CA VAL A 14 -7.61 -20.69 -18.12
C VAL A 14 -7.50 -20.80 -16.59
N CYS A 15 -8.62 -21.16 -15.95
CA CYS A 15 -8.72 -21.51 -14.54
C CYS A 15 -8.37 -22.98 -14.33
N ALA A 16 -7.63 -23.29 -13.26
CA ALA A 16 -7.69 -24.59 -12.60
C ALA A 16 -7.50 -24.40 -11.09
N ALA A 17 -8.53 -24.76 -10.32
CA ALA A 17 -8.54 -24.73 -8.87
C ALA A 17 -7.99 -26.05 -8.30
N ALA A 18 -7.20 -25.96 -7.24
CA ALA A 18 -6.99 -27.06 -6.31
C ALA A 18 -6.94 -26.50 -4.88
N VAL A 19 -8.00 -26.78 -4.12
CA VAL A 19 -8.09 -26.57 -2.67
C VAL A 19 -7.62 -27.85 -1.98
N ALA A 20 -6.63 -27.73 -1.11
CA ALA A 20 -6.32 -28.64 -0.01
C ALA A 20 -5.71 -27.73 1.09
N GLY A 21 -6.18 -27.64 2.33
CA GLY A 21 -6.85 -28.61 3.18
C GLY A 21 -5.94 -28.88 4.38
N ALA A 22 -5.98 -28.02 5.41
CA ALA A 22 -5.49 -28.34 6.76
C ALA A 22 -5.97 -27.27 7.77
N GLN A 23 -6.88 -27.65 8.66
CA GLN A 23 -7.25 -26.93 9.88
C GLN A 23 -6.48 -27.54 11.05
N SER A 24 -5.86 -26.73 11.92
CA SER A 24 -6.06 -26.83 13.38
C SER A 24 -5.31 -25.70 14.13
N PRO A 25 -5.80 -25.32 15.33
CA PRO A 25 -5.68 -23.95 15.85
C PRO A 25 -4.57 -23.80 16.89
N ALA A 26 -3.72 -22.79 16.70
CA ALA A 26 -2.87 -22.25 17.76
C ALA A 26 -3.17 -20.75 17.89
N LEU A 27 -3.61 -20.38 19.09
CA LEU A 27 -3.85 -19.00 19.50
C LEU A 27 -2.49 -18.30 19.67
N GLU A 28 -1.85 -17.91 18.57
CA GLU A 28 -0.69 -17.02 18.60
C GLU A 28 -1.15 -15.57 18.40
N LEU A 29 -1.34 -14.87 19.51
CA LEU A 29 -1.11 -13.42 19.57
C LEU A 29 0.38 -13.16 19.38
N GLN A 30 0.84 -13.34 18.14
CA GLN A 30 2.20 -13.02 17.74
C GLN A 30 2.08 -12.17 16.48
N GLY A 31 2.61 -10.94 16.55
CA GLY A 31 2.76 -10.09 15.38
C GLY A 31 3.65 -10.80 14.37
N GLY A 32 3.05 -11.65 13.54
CA GLY A 32 3.75 -12.40 12.53
C GLY A 32 4.49 -11.44 11.59
N PRO A 33 5.64 -11.84 11.04
CA PRO A 33 6.32 -11.06 10.02
C PRO A 33 5.30 -10.80 8.90
N ARG A 34 4.81 -9.56 8.79
CA ARG A 34 4.05 -9.15 7.61
C ARG A 34 4.97 -9.41 6.42
N GLY A 35 4.61 -10.41 5.61
CA GLY A 35 5.40 -10.88 4.49
C GLY A 35 5.78 -9.76 3.50
N PRO A 36 6.73 -10.04 2.59
CA PRO A 36 7.21 -9.06 1.64
C PRO A 36 6.05 -8.54 0.77
N GLY A 37 5.85 -7.23 0.73
CA GLY A 37 4.99 -6.60 -0.25
C GLY A 37 3.49 -6.70 0.02
N ARG A 38 3.01 -6.27 1.21
CA ARG A 38 1.68 -5.65 1.21
C ARG A 38 1.80 -4.38 0.37
N ARG A 39 1.58 -4.54 -0.94
CA ARG A 39 1.24 -3.47 -1.88
C ARG A 39 0.42 -2.45 -1.12
N ALA A 40 0.78 -1.17 -1.23
CA ALA A 40 -0.02 -0.08 -0.66
C ALA A 40 -1.49 -0.43 -0.88
N ALA A 41 -2.24 -0.62 0.22
CA ALA A 41 -3.51 -1.33 0.18
C ALA A 41 -4.41 -0.66 -0.85
N MET A 42 -4.56 -1.30 -2.02
CA MET A 42 -5.43 -0.79 -3.06
C MET A 42 -6.85 -0.88 -2.50
N PRO A 43 -7.68 0.17 -2.65
CA PRO A 43 -9.08 0.09 -2.26
C PRO A 43 -9.73 -1.19 -2.81
N PRO A 44 -10.60 -1.83 -2.00
CA PRO A 44 -11.44 -2.90 -2.51
C PRO A 44 -12.29 -2.35 -3.67
N GLY A 45 -12.42 -3.12 -4.75
CA GLY A 45 -13.19 -2.73 -5.94
C GLY A 45 -12.40 -1.97 -7.01
N ILE A 46 -11.09 -1.73 -6.85
CA ILE A 46 -10.22 -1.36 -7.96
C ILE A 46 -9.50 -2.60 -8.46
N GLU A 47 -9.90 -3.08 -9.64
CA GLU A 47 -9.12 -4.04 -10.40
C GLU A 47 -8.09 -3.28 -11.25
N LEU A 48 -6.80 -3.57 -11.01
CA LEU A 48 -5.71 -3.02 -11.80
C LEU A 48 -5.47 -3.89 -13.03
N THR A 49 -5.24 -3.26 -14.17
CA THR A 49 -4.70 -3.96 -15.34
C THR A 49 -3.27 -4.43 -15.08
N ASP A 50 -2.76 -5.37 -15.88
CA ASP A 50 -1.38 -5.85 -15.70
C ASP A 50 -0.34 -4.74 -15.94
N ALA A 51 -0.61 -3.83 -16.88
CA ALA A 51 0.19 -2.63 -17.07
C ALA A 51 0.20 -1.74 -15.81
N GLN A 52 -0.96 -1.51 -15.19
CA GLN A 52 -1.04 -0.74 -13.94
C GLN A 52 -0.33 -1.45 -12.78
N LYS A 53 -0.41 -2.78 -12.68
CA LYS A 53 0.33 -3.57 -11.69
C LYS A 53 1.84 -3.44 -11.88
N ALA A 54 2.31 -3.44 -13.13
CA ALA A 54 3.73 -3.25 -13.45
C ALA A 54 4.19 -1.85 -13.03
N SER A 55 3.47 -0.80 -13.42
CA SER A 55 3.80 0.57 -13.00
C SER A 55 3.72 0.77 -11.49
N ALA A 56 2.75 0.14 -10.80
CA ALA A 56 2.68 0.17 -9.35
C ALA A 56 3.90 -0.49 -8.69
N SER A 57 4.42 -1.58 -9.26
CA SER A 57 5.65 -2.23 -8.79
C SER A 57 6.87 -1.33 -8.97
N GLU A 58 6.97 -0.63 -10.10
CA GLU A 58 8.05 0.34 -10.35
C GLU A 58 7.99 1.51 -9.36
N ILE A 59 6.78 2.02 -9.07
CA ILE A 59 6.57 3.06 -8.06
C ILE A 59 6.99 2.54 -6.67
N GLU A 60 6.62 1.32 -6.31
CA GLU A 60 7.02 0.73 -5.03
C GLU A 60 8.54 0.56 -4.91
N GLN A 61 9.19 0.09 -5.98
CA GLN A 61 10.65 -0.01 -6.05
C GLN A 61 11.33 1.35 -5.93
N LYS A 62 10.78 2.38 -6.58
CA LYS A 62 11.29 3.76 -6.52
C LYS A 62 11.34 4.30 -5.09
N TYR A 63 10.34 3.99 -4.26
CA TYR A 63 10.23 4.49 -2.87
C TYR A 63 10.74 3.50 -1.81
N GLN A 64 11.17 2.31 -2.23
CA GLN A 64 11.70 1.28 -1.35
C GLN A 64 12.87 1.77 -0.47
N PRO A 65 13.88 2.51 -0.98
CA PRO A 65 15.00 2.93 -0.15
C PRO A 65 14.59 3.94 0.93
N GLU A 66 13.70 4.89 0.64
CA GLU A 66 13.18 5.82 1.66
C GLU A 66 12.34 5.09 2.71
N MET A 67 11.56 4.09 2.29
CA MET A 67 10.78 3.26 3.22
C MET A 67 11.70 2.45 4.14
N ARG A 68 12.81 1.91 3.61
CA ARG A 68 13.84 1.20 4.38
C ARG A 68 14.50 2.15 5.39
N SER A 69 14.92 3.33 4.95
CA SER A 69 15.55 4.34 5.82
C SER A 69 14.63 4.78 6.97
N LEU A 70 13.33 4.97 6.70
CA LEU A 70 12.35 5.27 7.75
C LEU A 70 12.21 4.12 8.76
N ARG A 71 12.19 2.89 8.24
CA ARG A 71 12.07 1.69 9.08
C ARG A 71 13.31 1.48 9.95
N GLU A 72 14.49 1.78 9.44
CA GLU A 72 15.75 1.75 10.20
C GLU A 72 15.77 2.85 11.26
N SER A 73 15.34 4.08 10.91
CA SER A 73 15.24 5.21 11.84
C SER A 73 14.32 4.90 13.03
N MET A 74 13.21 4.20 12.76
CA MET A 74 12.26 3.77 13.80
C MET A 74 12.83 2.70 14.73
N GLN A 75 13.63 1.77 14.21
CA GLN A 75 14.30 0.74 15.02
C GLN A 75 15.45 1.32 15.84
N GLY A 76 16.14 2.34 15.32
CA GLY A 76 17.25 3.02 15.99
C GLY A 76 16.82 4.02 17.08
N GLY A 77 15.53 4.10 17.42
CA GLY A 77 15.03 4.99 18.48
C GLY A 77 15.00 6.47 18.10
N GLY A 78 14.94 6.81 16.81
CA GLY A 78 14.83 8.19 16.36
C GLY A 78 13.53 8.88 16.82
N ASP A 79 13.46 10.21 16.68
CA ASP A 79 12.28 10.99 17.08
C ASP A 79 11.04 10.49 16.34
N ARG A 80 10.10 9.95 17.10
CA ARG A 80 8.86 9.39 16.60
C ARG A 80 8.01 10.42 15.86
N THR A 81 7.99 11.67 16.31
CA THR A 81 7.20 12.73 15.67
C THR A 81 7.74 13.04 14.29
N GLU A 82 9.07 13.19 14.18
CA GLU A 82 9.75 13.44 12.92
C GLU A 82 9.60 12.27 11.94
N ILE A 83 9.79 11.04 12.42
CA ILE A 83 9.62 9.81 11.63
C ILE A 83 8.19 9.71 11.09
N MET A 84 7.18 9.99 11.92
CA MET A 84 5.78 9.97 11.47
C MET A 84 5.50 11.05 10.43
N GLY A 85 6.07 12.25 10.58
CA GLY A 85 5.98 13.32 9.58
C GLY A 85 6.58 12.90 8.24
N LYS A 86 7.79 12.34 8.25
CA LYS A 86 8.47 11.84 7.04
C LYS A 86 7.72 10.66 6.40
N ALA A 87 7.20 9.73 7.20
CA ALA A 87 6.41 8.61 6.71
C ALA A 87 5.10 9.06 6.05
N ARG A 88 4.44 10.09 6.61
CA ARG A 88 3.26 10.69 5.99
C ARG A 88 3.58 11.34 4.65
N ALA A 89 4.63 12.16 4.59
CA ALA A 89 5.05 12.80 3.35
C ALA A 89 5.43 11.77 2.27
N LEU A 90 6.13 10.69 2.64
CA LEU A 90 6.46 9.60 1.72
C LEU A 90 5.21 8.90 1.18
N ARG A 91 4.24 8.62 2.07
CA ARG A 91 2.96 8.03 1.67
C ARG A 91 2.19 8.93 0.71
N GLU A 92 2.11 10.23 0.98
CA GLU A 92 1.42 11.20 0.11
C GLU A 92 2.04 11.24 -1.29
N LYS A 93 3.39 11.21 -1.39
CA LYS A 93 4.10 11.11 -2.68
C LYS A 93 3.76 9.82 -3.42
N MET A 94 3.87 8.68 -2.75
CA MET A 94 3.57 7.37 -3.35
C MET A 94 2.11 7.28 -3.80
N GLN A 95 1.17 7.83 -3.03
CA GLN A 95 -0.24 7.89 -3.40
C GLN A 95 -0.48 8.74 -4.65
N GLY A 96 0.20 9.88 -4.78
CA GLY A 96 0.13 10.72 -5.98
C GLY A 96 0.60 9.98 -7.23
N ASP A 97 1.74 9.28 -7.13
CA ASP A 97 2.28 8.49 -8.24
C ASP A 97 1.36 7.30 -8.60
N ILE A 98 0.77 6.62 -7.60
CA ILE A 98 -0.21 5.54 -7.84
C ILE A 98 -1.49 6.10 -8.47
N ARG A 99 -2.00 7.24 -8.01
CA ARG A 99 -3.19 7.87 -8.59
C ARG A 99 -2.99 8.19 -10.07
N ALA A 100 -1.77 8.60 -10.46
CA ALA A 100 -1.45 8.97 -11.83
C ALA A 100 -1.50 7.80 -12.83
N ILE A 101 -1.42 6.54 -12.38
CA ILE A 101 -1.52 5.36 -13.24
C ILE A 101 -2.95 4.80 -13.34
N LEU A 102 -3.89 5.33 -12.56
CA LEU A 102 -5.29 4.90 -12.54
C LEU A 102 -6.11 5.61 -13.62
N THR A 103 -7.17 4.94 -14.11
CA THR A 103 -8.17 5.56 -14.98
C THR A 103 -9.00 6.60 -14.20
N PRO A 104 -9.71 7.53 -14.88
CA PRO A 104 -10.54 8.53 -14.19
C PRO A 104 -11.58 7.90 -13.23
N GLU A 105 -12.17 6.78 -13.60
CA GLU A 105 -13.16 6.05 -12.80
C GLU A 105 -12.50 5.44 -11.56
N GLN A 106 -11.35 4.81 -11.73
CA GLN A 106 -10.56 4.24 -10.63
C GLN A 106 -10.02 5.33 -9.69
N GLN A 107 -9.62 6.49 -10.22
CA GLN A 107 -9.20 7.64 -9.40
C GLN A 107 -10.31 8.09 -8.45
N SER A 108 -11.57 8.13 -8.91
CA SER A 108 -12.69 8.50 -8.04
C SER A 108 -12.86 7.53 -6.85
N VAL A 109 -12.73 6.23 -7.09
CA VAL A 109 -12.80 5.20 -6.03
C VAL A 109 -11.60 5.32 -5.09
N PHE A 110 -10.41 5.54 -5.65
CA PHE A 110 -9.17 5.70 -4.90
C PHE A 110 -9.21 6.93 -3.98
N ASP A 111 -9.61 8.07 -4.51
CA ASP A 111 -9.66 9.34 -3.76
C ASP A 111 -10.64 9.25 -2.59
N LYS A 112 -11.81 8.63 -2.80
CA LYS A 112 -12.78 8.37 -1.72
C LYS A 112 -12.19 7.49 -0.64
N TYR A 113 -11.56 6.38 -1.01
CA TYR A 113 -10.93 5.47 -0.06
C TYR A 113 -9.81 6.15 0.73
N VAL A 114 -8.97 6.94 0.08
CA VAL A 114 -7.89 7.69 0.74
C VAL A 114 -8.48 8.69 1.75
N ALA A 115 -9.55 9.40 1.38
CA ALA A 115 -10.24 10.31 2.28
C ALA A 115 -10.85 9.59 3.49
N GLU A 116 -11.53 8.46 3.29
CA GLU A 116 -12.09 7.64 4.36
C GLU A 116 -11.01 7.09 5.30
N MET A 117 -9.89 6.64 4.76
CA MET A 117 -8.73 6.18 5.55
C MET A 117 -8.14 7.30 6.38
N LYS A 118 -8.07 8.52 5.85
CA LYS A 118 -7.61 9.69 6.61
C LYS A 118 -8.54 10.00 7.78
N VAL A 119 -9.85 10.05 7.51
CA VAL A 119 -10.87 10.26 8.55
C VAL A 119 -10.77 9.19 9.64
N ARG A 120 -10.62 7.91 9.25
CA ARG A 120 -10.45 6.81 10.21
C ARG A 120 -9.18 6.96 11.04
N MET A 121 -8.06 7.37 10.44
CA MET A 121 -6.82 7.62 11.17
C MET A 121 -6.99 8.75 12.18
N ASP A 122 -7.59 9.87 11.78
CA ASP A 122 -7.85 11.00 12.67
C ASP A 122 -8.77 10.60 13.82
N GLN A 123 -9.81 9.79 13.55
CA GLN A 123 -10.69 9.25 14.59
C GLN A 123 -9.94 8.33 15.56
N MET A 124 -9.12 7.41 15.05
CA MET A 124 -8.29 6.54 15.91
C MET A 124 -7.29 7.35 16.74
N GLN A 125 -6.73 8.42 16.21
CA GLN A 125 -5.80 9.28 16.94
C GLN A 125 -6.52 10.05 18.06
N ARG A 126 -7.77 10.48 17.84
CA ARG A 126 -8.62 11.12 18.85
C ARG A 126 -9.13 10.15 19.92
N GLN A 127 -9.34 8.89 19.55
CA GLN A 127 -9.85 7.84 20.44
C GLN A 127 -8.75 7.05 21.15
N ALA A 128 -7.48 7.20 20.72
CA ALA A 128 -6.35 6.61 21.43
C ALA A 128 -6.30 7.21 22.84
N PRO A 129 -6.51 6.41 23.91
CA PRO A 129 -6.36 6.93 25.26
C PRO A 129 -4.94 7.48 25.39
N SER A 130 -4.84 8.74 25.79
CA SER A 130 -3.57 9.36 26.18
C SER A 130 -3.03 8.62 27.40
N GLY A 131 -2.20 7.60 27.17
CA GLY A 131 -1.56 6.80 28.21
C GLY A 131 -0.59 5.80 27.56
N ARG A 132 0.69 5.78 27.90
CA ARG A 132 1.36 6.09 29.17
C ARG A 132 2.50 7.08 28.99
#